data_AF-A0A392SLF9-F1
#
_entry.id   AF-A0A392SLF9-F1
#
_cell.length_a   1.000
_cell.length_b   1.000
_cell.length_c   1.000
_cell.angle_alpha   90.00
_cell.angle_beta   90.00
_cell.angle_gamma   90.00
#
_symmetry.space_group_name_H-M   'P 1'
#
loop_
_entity.id
_entity.type
_entity.pdbx_description
1 polymer ?
#
loop_
_entity_poly.entity_id
_entity_poly.type
_entity_poly.pdbx_seq_one_letter_code
_entity_poly.pdbx_strand_id
1 'polypeptide(L)'
;MVKFLKPNKAVIVLQGRYAGKKAVIVRTFDDGTRERPYGHCLVAGIKKYPSKVIKKDSAKKTAKKSRVKAFVKLVNYQHLMPTRYTLDVDL
;
A
#
# COMPACT_ATOMS: atom_id res chain seq x y z
N MET A 1 1.02 -24.27 -9.18
CA MET A 1 0.96 -22.83 -9.53
C MET A 1 1.52 -22.02 -8.37
N VAL A 2 2.49 -21.12 -8.60
CA VAL A 2 3.19 -20.40 -7.50
C VAL A 2 2.34 -19.22 -7.03
N LYS A 3 2.14 -19.06 -5.72
CA LYS A 3 1.44 -17.90 -5.13
C LYS A 3 2.21 -16.61 -5.45
N PHE A 4 1.53 -15.62 -6.01
CA PHE A 4 2.13 -14.33 -6.38
C PHE A 4 1.79 -13.20 -5.40
N LEU A 5 0.72 -13.34 -4.62
CA LEU A 5 0.40 -12.48 -3.48
C LEU A 5 1.30 -12.90 -2.32
N LYS A 6 2.39 -12.15 -2.15
CA LYS A 6 3.40 -12.37 -1.13
C LYS A 6 3.67 -11.05 -0.41
N PRO A 7 4.25 -11.09 0.81
CA PRO A 7 4.82 -9.90 1.41
C PRO A 7 5.73 -9.15 0.43
N ASN A 8 5.83 -7.83 0.60
CA ASN A 8 6.65 -6.93 -0.22
C ASN A 8 6.16 -6.76 -1.68
N LYS A 9 5.02 -7.34 -2.05
CA LYS A 9 4.38 -7.05 -3.34
C LYS A 9 3.59 -5.75 -3.27
N ALA A 10 3.77 -4.91 -4.30
CA ALA A 10 3.00 -3.70 -4.48
C ALA A 10 1.63 -4.01 -5.10
N VAL A 11 0.59 -3.41 -4.53
CA VAL A 11 -0.80 -3.59 -4.91
C VAL A 11 -1.50 -2.24 -5.00
N ILE A 12 -2.58 -2.18 -5.78
CA ILE A 12 -3.47 -1.01 -5.86
C ILE A 12 -4.77 -1.37 -5.15
N VAL A 13 -5.22 -0.51 -4.24
CA VAL A 13 -6.51 -0.68 -3.57
C VAL A 13 -7.62 -0.25 -4.51
N LEU A 14 -8.62 -1.11 -4.73
CA LEU A 14 -9.72 -0.86 -5.66
C LEU A 14 -10.91 -0.17 -5.00
N GLN A 15 -11.18 -0.46 -3.72
CA GLN A 15 -12.41 -0.03 -3.05
C GLN A 15 -12.19 0.59 -1.67
N GLY A 16 -13.20 1.36 -1.23
CA GLY A 16 -13.23 2.04 0.07
C GLY A 16 -12.42 3.34 0.10
N ARG A 17 -12.16 3.85 1.32
CA ARG A 17 -11.53 5.16 1.55
C ARG A 17 -10.19 5.41 0.81
N TYR A 18 -9.45 4.35 0.52
CA TYR A 18 -8.12 4.43 -0.11
C TYR A 18 -8.11 3.86 -1.53
N ALA A 19 -9.26 3.82 -2.21
CA ALA A 19 -9.34 3.44 -3.62
C ALA A 19 -8.36 4.26 -4.49
N GLY A 20 -7.70 3.60 -5.43
CA GLY A 20 -6.66 4.16 -6.30
C GLY A 20 -5.32 4.43 -5.62
N LYS A 21 -5.16 4.15 -4.32
CA LYS A 21 -3.88 4.30 -3.62
C LYS A 21 -3.02 3.06 -3.79
N LYS A 22 -1.73 3.29 -3.99
CA LYS A 22 -0.69 2.26 -3.98
C LYS A 22 -0.42 1.85 -2.55
N ALA A 23 -0.28 0.54 -2.34
CA ALA A 23 0.05 -0.08 -1.09
C ALA A 23 1.00 -1.25 -1.29
N VAL A 24 1.56 -1.73 -0.20
CA VAL A 24 2.44 -2.89 -0.13
C VAL A 24 1.81 -3.88 0.85
N ILE A 25 1.84 -5.15 0.48
CA ILE A 25 1.42 -6.24 1.35
C ILE A 25 2.49 -6.43 2.42
N VAL A 26 2.11 -6.23 3.68
CA VAL A 26 2.99 -6.47 4.84
C VAL A 26 2.86 -7.92 5.30
N ARG A 27 1.61 -8.40 5.39
CA ARG A 27 1.31 -9.76 5.83
C ARG A 27 0.12 -10.32 5.08
N THR A 28 0.23 -11.57 4.65
CA THR A 28 -0.82 -12.33 3.97
C THR A 28 -1.55 -13.25 4.95
N PHE A 29 -2.85 -13.43 4.73
CA PHE A 29 -3.70 -14.38 5.45
C PHE A 29 -4.51 -15.14 4.40
N ASP A 30 -3.90 -16.15 3.80
CA ASP A 30 -4.47 -16.85 2.66
C ASP A 30 -5.66 -17.72 3.06
N ASP A 31 -5.55 -18.42 4.19
CA ASP A 31 -6.57 -19.35 4.70
C ASP A 31 -7.63 -18.66 5.59
N GLY A 32 -7.57 -17.32 5.67
CA GLY A 32 -8.43 -16.53 6.54
C GLY A 32 -8.03 -16.59 8.01
N THR A 33 -8.86 -15.99 8.85
CA THR A 33 -8.73 -15.94 10.31
C THR A 33 -10.08 -16.27 10.94
N ARG A 34 -10.13 -16.53 12.26
CA ARG A 34 -11.39 -16.84 12.96
C ARG A 34 -12.47 -15.75 12.78
N GLU A 35 -12.05 -14.48 12.71
CA GLU A 35 -12.97 -13.36 12.51
C GLU A 35 -13.36 -13.16 11.03
N ARG A 36 -12.49 -13.56 10.10
CA ARG A 36 -12.63 -13.32 8.67
C ARG A 36 -12.23 -14.57 7.90
N PRO A 37 -13.18 -15.45 7.53
CA PRO A 37 -12.88 -16.74 6.90
C PRO A 37 -12.39 -16.62 5.45
N TYR A 38 -12.43 -15.44 4.85
CA TYR A 38 -11.95 -15.19 3.49
C TYR A 38 -10.47 -14.77 3.47
N GLY A 39 -9.81 -15.02 2.34
CA GLY A 39 -8.43 -14.58 2.08
C GLY A 39 -8.29 -13.06 2.10
N HIS A 40 -7.37 -12.56 2.91
CA HIS A 40 -7.13 -11.14 3.08
C HIS A 40 -5.67 -10.85 3.40
N CYS A 41 -5.30 -9.57 3.38
CA CYS A 41 -3.96 -9.15 3.76
C CYS A 41 -3.96 -7.83 4.53
N LEU A 42 -2.92 -7.66 5.32
CA LEU A 42 -2.57 -6.38 5.92
C LEU A 42 -1.74 -5.58 4.91
N VAL A 43 -2.23 -4.41 4.53
CA VAL A 43 -1.53 -3.52 3.61
C VAL A 43 -1.10 -2.23 4.30
N ALA A 44 0.10 -1.78 3.97
CA ALA A 44 0.60 -0.45 4.28
C ALA A 44 0.66 0.36 2.99
N GLY A 45 0.02 1.52 2.94
CA GLY A 45 -0.08 2.30 1.72
C GLY A 45 0.05 3.79 1.91
N ILE A 46 0.11 4.50 0.78
CA ILE A 46 0.30 5.95 0.77
C ILE A 46 -1.07 6.64 0.72
N LYS A 47 -1.46 7.28 1.82
CA LYS A 47 -2.69 8.09 1.90
C LYS A 47 -2.53 9.39 1.11
N LYS A 48 -1.46 10.14 1.41
CA LYS A 48 -1.10 11.39 0.74
C LYS A 48 0.26 11.21 0.09
N TYR A 49 0.28 11.29 -1.25
CA TYR A 49 1.50 11.27 -2.03
C TYR A 49 2.30 12.56 -1.83
N PRO A 50 3.64 12.48 -1.92
CA PRO A 50 4.45 13.69 -1.98
C PRO A 50 4.08 14.49 -3.24
N SER A 51 4.12 15.81 -3.13
CA SER A 51 3.84 16.71 -4.26
C SER A 51 5.13 17.08 -5.00
N LYS A 52 5.02 17.41 -6.29
CA LYS A 52 6.17 17.81 -7.10
C LYS A 52 6.90 19.01 -6.50
N VAL A 53 8.20 18.84 -6.26
CA VAL A 53 9.12 19.88 -5.82
C VAL A 53 9.72 20.57 -7.03
N ILE A 54 9.87 21.90 -6.97
CA ILE A 54 10.47 22.71 -8.04
C ILE A 54 11.72 23.39 -7.47
N LYS A 55 12.76 23.60 -8.29
CA LYS A 55 14.02 24.24 -7.87
C LYS A 55 13.86 25.58 -7.14
N LYS A 56 12.77 26.31 -7.41
CA LYS A 56 12.46 27.62 -6.78
C LYS A 56 11.85 27.50 -5.37
N ASP A 57 11.46 26.30 -4.93
CA ASP A 57 10.83 26.12 -3.62
C ASP A 57 11.86 26.30 -2.48
N SER A 58 11.49 27.02 -1.43
CA SER A 58 12.31 27.12 -0.21
C SER A 58 12.38 25.77 0.53
N ALA A 59 13.43 25.55 1.32
CA ALA A 59 13.63 24.32 2.09
C ALA A 59 12.39 23.92 2.91
N LYS A 60 11.73 24.90 3.56
CA LYS A 60 10.50 24.69 4.35
C LYS A 60 9.33 24.18 3.49
N LYS A 61 9.18 24.70 2.27
CA LYS A 61 8.12 24.30 1.34
C LYS A 61 8.41 22.93 0.75
N THR A 62 9.67 22.66 0.42
CA THR A 62 10.15 21.35 -0.02
C THR A 62 9.88 20.27 1.02
N ALA A 63 10.25 20.49 2.29
CA ALA A 63 9.98 19.55 3.37
C ALA A 63 8.47 19.24 3.52
N LYS A 64 7.61 20.26 3.44
CA LYS A 64 6.14 20.07 3.49
C LYS A 64 5.60 19.28 2.29
N LYS A 65 6.15 19.48 1.08
CA LYS A 65 5.75 18.76 -0.14
C LYS A 65 6.22 17.31 -0.15
N SER A 66 7.41 17.03 0.38
CA SER A 66 8.00 15.69 0.45
C SER A 66 7.37 14.79 1.53
N ARG A 67 6.61 15.36 2.47
CA ARG A 67 5.97 14.59 3.54
C ARG A 67 4.92 13.61 2.99
N VAL A 68 5.18 12.32 3.18
CA VAL A 68 4.24 11.24 2.86
C VAL A 68 3.39 10.92 4.08
N LYS A 69 2.07 10.77 3.90
CA LYS A 69 1.19 10.24 4.96
C LYS A 69 0.84 8.81 4.62
N ALA A 70 1.18 7.86 5.49
CA ALA A 70 0.86 6.45 5.34
C ALA A 70 -0.52 6.11 5.92
N PHE A 71 -1.02 4.92 5.58
CA PHE A 71 -2.12 4.23 6.25
C PHE A 71 -1.81 2.74 6.36
N VAL A 72 -2.42 2.09 7.35
CA VAL A 72 -2.43 0.64 7.49
C VAL A 72 -3.87 0.19 7.48
N LYS A 73 -4.18 -0.89 6.75
CA LYS A 73 -5.55 -1.41 6.64
C LYS A 73 -5.56 -2.91 6.36
N LEU A 74 -6.49 -3.63 6.97
CA LEU A 74 -6.86 -5.00 6.57
C LEU A 74 -7.80 -4.95 5.36
N VAL A 75 -7.45 -5.64 4.29
CA VAL A 75 -8.16 -5.59 3.01
C VAL A 75 -8.33 -7.00 2.45
N ASN A 76 -9.54 -7.32 1.98
CA ASN A 76 -9.85 -8.54 1.25
C ASN A 76 -9.10 -8.55 -0.10
N TYR A 77 -8.59 -9.70 -0.53
CA TYR A 77 -7.91 -9.83 -1.82
C TYR A 77 -8.75 -9.40 -3.03
N GLN A 78 -10.07 -9.56 -2.99
CA GLN A 78 -10.97 -9.10 -4.06
C GLN A 78 -10.93 -7.57 -4.25
N HIS A 79 -10.55 -6.82 -3.22
CA HIS A 79 -10.48 -5.35 -3.27
C HIS A 79 -9.08 -4.84 -3.62
N LEU A 80 -8.19 -5.71 -4.10
CA LEU A 80 -6.83 -5.39 -4.49
C LEU A 80 -6.58 -5.79 -5.94
N MET A 81 -5.86 -4.92 -6.64
CA MET A 81 -5.26 -5.25 -7.92
C MET A 81 -3.77 -5.53 -7.71
N PRO A 82 -3.30 -6.77 -7.92
CA PRO A 82 -1.88 -7.10 -7.85
C PRO A 82 -1.12 -6.42 -8.98
N THR A 83 0.10 -5.96 -8.70
CA THR A 83 0.98 -5.38 -9.73
C THR A 83 2.25 -6.20 -9.87
N ARG A 84 3.00 -5.93 -10.95
CA ARG A 84 4.30 -6.58 -11.19
C ARG A 84 5.38 -6.11 -10.20
N TYR A 85 5.21 -4.94 -9.60
CA TYR A 85 6.24 -4.29 -8.80
C TYR A 85 6.38 -4.94 -7.42
N THR A 86 7.62 -5.03 -6.96
CA THR A 86 8.00 -5.38 -5.60
C THR A 86 8.63 -4.16 -4.95
N LEU A 87 8.42 -4.02 -3.64
CA LEU A 87 9.04 -2.98 -2.85
C LEU A 87 9.88 -3.70 -1.79
N ASP A 88 11.18 -3.69 -2.01
CA ASP A 88 12.16 -4.31 -1.13
C ASP A 88 12.55 -3.28 -0.07
N VAL A 89 11.88 -3.35 1.07
CA VAL A 89 12.18 -2.54 2.23
C VAL A 89 12.16 -3.49 3.42
N ASP A 90 13.35 -3.72 3.98
CA ASP A 90 13.48 -4.30 5.31
C ASP A 90 12.90 -3.27 6.30
N LEU A 91 11.87 -3.71 7.03
CA LEU A 91 11.17 -2.93 8.04
C LEU A 91 11.87 -3.02 9.39
#